data_AF-A0A1C5BHY0-F1
#
_entry.id   AF-A0A1C5BHY0-F1
#
_cell.length_a   1.000
_cell.length_b   1.000
_cell.length_c   1.000
_cell.angle_alpha   90.00
_cell.angle_beta   90.00
_cell.angle_gamma   90.00
#
_symmetry.space_group_name_H-M   'P 1'
#
loop_
_entity.id
_entity.type
_entity.pdbx_description
1 polymer ?
#
loop_
_entity_poly.entity_id
_entity_poly.type
_entity_poly.pdbx_seq_one_letter_code
_entity_poly.pdbx_strand_id
1 'polypeptide(L)'
;TEVFWPYRRDPQTLARPWAVPGTPGLEHRIGGIEKQDGTGNISYDPANHDFMVRTRQAKIDGIEVPDLEVDDPHGAATLVLGWGSTYGPITAAVRRLRGAGDAIAQAHLRHLNPFPRNLGEVLARYDKVVVPEMNLGQLATLIRAKYLVDAHSYNQVNGMPFKAEQLATALKEAIDD
;
A
#
# COMPACT_ATOMS: atom_id res chain seq x y z
N THR A 1 -22.13 -7.26 37.63
CA THR A 1 -21.70 -6.27 36.63
C THR A 1 -20.90 -7.03 35.58
N GLU A 2 -21.22 -6.85 34.31
CA GLU A 2 -20.45 -7.49 33.22
C GLU A 2 -19.02 -6.90 33.21
N VAL A 3 -18.00 -7.75 33.16
CA VAL A 3 -16.60 -7.31 33.18
C VAL A 3 -16.23 -6.78 31.79
N PHE A 4 -15.71 -5.56 31.70
CA PHE A 4 -15.25 -4.99 30.42
C PHE A 4 -14.03 -5.75 29.87
N TRP A 5 -14.11 -6.21 28.62
CA TRP A 5 -13.05 -6.97 27.94
C TRP A 5 -12.38 -6.12 26.85
N PRO A 6 -11.28 -5.41 27.17
CA PRO A 6 -10.66 -4.41 26.31
C PRO A 6 -10.00 -4.95 25.04
N TYR A 7 -9.78 -6.26 24.94
CA TYR A 7 -9.19 -6.93 23.77
C TYR A 7 -10.19 -7.83 23.05
N ARG A 8 -11.46 -7.85 23.46
CA ARG A 8 -12.52 -8.54 22.72
C ARG A 8 -12.62 -7.92 21.33
N ARG A 9 -12.52 -8.76 20.31
CA ARG A 9 -12.53 -8.35 18.92
C ARG A 9 -13.95 -8.32 18.37
N ASP A 10 -14.26 -7.27 17.62
CA ASP A 10 -15.42 -7.26 16.75
C ASP A 10 -15.24 -8.32 15.66
N PRO A 11 -16.21 -9.23 15.44
CA PRO A 11 -16.03 -10.37 14.55
C PRO A 11 -15.91 -9.99 13.06
N GLN A 12 -16.33 -8.78 12.68
CA GLN A 12 -16.29 -8.31 11.29
C GLN A 12 -15.02 -7.50 11.02
N THR A 13 -14.71 -6.56 11.91
CA THR A 13 -13.65 -5.56 11.73
C THR A 13 -12.36 -5.92 12.48
N LEU A 14 -12.41 -6.87 13.41
CA LEU A 14 -11.33 -7.20 14.35
C LEU A 14 -10.84 -5.99 15.16
N ALA A 15 -11.61 -4.91 15.20
CA ALA A 15 -11.38 -3.77 16.06
C ALA A 15 -11.64 -4.18 17.51
N ARG A 16 -10.98 -3.48 18.44
CA ARG A 16 -11.24 -3.61 19.86
C ARG A 16 -12.15 -2.47 20.31
N PRO A 17 -12.95 -2.64 21.37
CA PRO A 17 -13.66 -1.53 21.98
C PRO A 17 -12.66 -0.51 22.55
N TRP A 18 -13.03 0.76 22.47
CA TRP A 18 -12.32 1.85 23.13
C TRP A 18 -13.17 2.32 24.31
N ALA A 19 -12.54 2.44 25.48
CA ALA A 19 -13.16 3.04 26.65
C ALA A 19 -12.49 4.39 26.92
N VAL A 20 -13.32 5.41 27.13
CA VAL A 20 -12.84 6.76 27.49
C VAL A 20 -12.29 6.71 28.92
N PRO A 21 -11.06 7.18 29.17
CA PRO A 21 -10.49 7.21 30.52
C PRO A 21 -11.41 7.91 31.52
N GLY A 22 -11.55 7.34 32.72
CA GLY A 22 -12.44 7.86 33.77
C GLY A 22 -13.88 7.36 33.72
N THR A 23 -14.25 6.53 32.74
CA THR A 23 -15.59 5.92 32.68
C THR A 23 -15.71 4.79 33.72
N PRO A 24 -16.64 4.89 34.70
CA PRO A 24 -16.80 3.85 35.73
C PRO A 24 -17.18 2.49 35.13
N GLY A 25 -16.57 1.42 35.64
CA GLY A 25 -16.85 0.04 35.22
C GLY A 25 -16.13 -0.40 33.94
N LEU A 26 -15.35 0.49 33.31
CA LEU A 26 -14.51 0.20 32.15
C LEU A 26 -13.01 0.26 32.49
N GLU A 27 -12.64 0.06 33.76
CA GLU A 27 -11.26 0.09 34.20
C GLU A 27 -10.48 -1.06 33.56
N HIS A 28 -9.36 -0.76 32.89
CA HIS A 28 -8.56 -1.76 32.21
C HIS A 28 -7.11 -1.30 32.00
N ARG A 29 -6.23 -2.21 31.55
CA ARG A 29 -4.82 -1.93 31.28
C ARG A 29 -4.47 -2.11 29.80
N ILE A 30 -4.04 -1.02 29.18
CA ILE A 30 -3.41 -1.03 27.85
C ILE A 30 -1.89 -0.96 28.04
N GLY A 31 -1.13 -1.64 27.19
CA GLY A 31 0.33 -1.58 27.21
C GLY A 31 0.95 -2.30 26.02
N GLY A 32 2.28 -2.21 25.87
CA GLY A 32 3.01 -2.79 24.74
C GLY A 32 3.35 -4.28 24.86
N ILE A 33 3.25 -4.86 26.06
CA ILE A 33 3.44 -6.31 26.28
C ILE A 33 2.22 -7.05 25.71
N GLU A 34 2.43 -8.25 25.16
CA GLU A 34 1.36 -9.11 24.62
C GLU A 34 0.22 -9.34 25.62
N LYS A 35 -0.98 -9.41 25.05
CA LYS A 35 -2.24 -9.37 25.79
C LYS A 35 -3.05 -10.60 25.48
N GLN A 36 -3.64 -11.17 26.53
CA GLN A 36 -4.60 -12.24 26.38
C GLN A 36 -5.80 -11.74 25.58
N ASP A 37 -6.27 -12.55 24.63
CA ASP A 37 -7.52 -12.30 23.93
C ASP A 37 -8.70 -12.08 24.89
N GLY A 38 -9.59 -11.15 24.54
CA GLY A 38 -10.69 -10.72 25.40
C GLY A 38 -10.22 -9.86 26.57
N THR A 39 -9.66 -10.49 27.61
CA THR A 39 -9.45 -9.88 28.94
C THR A 39 -8.39 -8.77 28.96
N GLY A 40 -7.36 -8.85 28.13
CA GLY A 40 -6.26 -7.88 28.12
C GLY A 40 -5.23 -8.04 29.24
N ASN A 41 -5.24 -9.17 29.96
CA ASN A 41 -4.16 -9.50 30.90
C ASN A 41 -2.85 -9.73 30.13
N ILE A 42 -1.71 -9.61 30.81
CA ILE A 42 -0.43 -9.99 30.20
C ILE A 42 -0.44 -11.48 29.92
N SER A 43 -0.05 -11.87 28.71
CA SER A 43 0.07 -13.27 28.31
C SER A 43 1.46 -13.58 27.77
N TYR A 44 2.01 -14.71 28.18
CA TYR A 44 3.23 -15.32 27.63
C TYR A 44 2.94 -16.63 26.89
N ASP A 45 1.66 -16.98 26.73
CA ASP A 45 1.23 -18.19 26.04
C ASP A 45 1.56 -18.07 24.53
N PRO A 46 2.36 -18.99 23.96
CA PRO A 46 2.70 -18.99 22.54
C PRO A 46 1.48 -19.04 21.61
N ALA A 47 0.44 -19.79 21.97
CA ALA A 47 -0.76 -19.91 21.14
C ALA A 47 -1.56 -18.60 21.12
N ASN A 48 -1.66 -17.93 22.27
CA ASN A 48 -2.24 -16.60 22.34
C ASN A 48 -1.44 -15.59 21.51
N HIS A 49 -0.10 -15.67 21.56
CA HIS A 49 0.75 -14.76 20.78
C HIS A 49 0.53 -14.92 19.27
N ASP A 50 0.57 -16.15 18.74
CA ASP A 50 0.29 -16.41 17.32
C ASP A 50 -1.11 -15.91 16.93
N PHE A 51 -2.14 -16.24 17.71
CA PHE A 51 -3.50 -15.78 17.47
C PHE A 51 -3.61 -14.26 17.44
N MET A 52 -3.03 -13.57 18.43
CA MET A 52 -3.13 -12.11 18.54
C MET A 52 -2.30 -11.40 17.45
N VAL A 53 -1.16 -11.94 17.04
CA VAL A 53 -0.36 -11.43 15.92
C VAL A 53 -1.15 -11.56 14.62
N ARG A 54 -1.67 -12.74 14.31
CA ARG A 54 -2.49 -12.97 13.11
C ARG A 54 -3.76 -12.12 13.11
N THR A 55 -4.41 -11.96 14.25
CA THR A 55 -5.60 -11.11 14.39
C THR A 55 -5.30 -9.64 14.07
N ARG A 56 -4.15 -9.12 14.54
CA ARG A 56 -3.72 -7.74 14.22
C ARG A 56 -3.41 -7.58 12.74
N GLN A 57 -2.77 -8.57 12.11
CA GLN A 57 -2.50 -8.56 10.68
C GLN A 57 -3.80 -8.65 9.87
N ALA A 58 -4.68 -9.61 10.17
CA ALA A 58 -5.97 -9.80 9.52
C ALA A 58 -6.87 -8.55 9.63
N LYS A 59 -6.79 -7.82 10.74
CA LYS A 59 -7.45 -6.51 10.87
C LYS A 59 -6.99 -5.53 9.80
N ILE A 60 -5.69 -5.43 9.53
CA ILE A 60 -5.15 -4.54 8.50
C ILE A 60 -5.52 -5.04 7.11
N ASP A 61 -5.40 -6.34 6.86
CA ASP A 61 -5.75 -6.96 5.58
C ASP A 61 -7.26 -6.84 5.27
N GLY A 62 -8.09 -6.72 6.31
CA GLY A 62 -9.53 -6.52 6.23
C GLY A 62 -9.96 -5.07 5.97
N ILE A 63 -9.04 -4.10 5.98
CA ILE A 63 -9.38 -2.70 5.65
C ILE A 63 -9.77 -2.63 4.17
N GLU A 64 -11.01 -2.22 3.89
CA GLU A 64 -11.45 -1.94 2.53
C GLU A 64 -10.82 -0.66 2.01
N VAL A 65 -10.14 -0.78 0.86
CA VAL A 65 -9.59 0.35 0.11
C VAL A 65 -10.11 0.25 -1.33
N PRO A 66 -10.34 1.39 -2.02
CA PRO A 66 -10.74 1.37 -3.41
C PRO A 66 -9.74 0.61 -4.29
N ASP A 67 -10.26 -0.04 -5.32
CA ASP A 67 -9.44 -0.64 -6.36
C ASP A 67 -8.59 0.41 -7.08
N LEU A 68 -7.45 -0.03 -7.60
CA LEU A 68 -6.57 0.83 -8.39
C LEU A 68 -7.21 1.08 -9.75
N GLU A 69 -7.51 2.35 -10.01
CA GLU A 69 -7.87 2.83 -11.35
C GLU A 69 -6.62 2.99 -12.21
N VAL A 70 -6.74 2.60 -13.48
CA VAL A 70 -5.66 2.69 -14.45
C VAL A 70 -6.12 3.53 -15.63
N ASP A 71 -5.33 4.54 -15.98
CA ASP A 71 -5.49 5.33 -17.19
C ASP A 71 -4.69 4.66 -18.30
N ASP A 72 -5.37 3.84 -19.10
CA ASP A 72 -4.83 3.17 -20.28
C ASP A 72 -5.83 3.20 -21.45
N PRO A 73 -5.86 4.29 -22.24
CA PRO A 73 -6.81 4.45 -23.34
C PRO A 73 -6.43 3.65 -24.60
N HIS A 74 -5.22 3.07 -24.65
CA HIS A 74 -4.67 2.49 -25.88
C HIS A 74 -4.19 1.05 -25.73
N GLY A 75 -4.32 0.43 -24.55
CA GLY A 75 -3.87 -0.94 -24.31
C GLY A 75 -2.35 -1.02 -24.35
N ALA A 76 -1.68 -0.24 -23.50
CA ALA A 76 -0.22 -0.16 -23.48
C ALA A 76 0.41 -1.43 -22.89
N ALA A 77 1.61 -1.77 -23.36
CA ALA A 77 2.43 -2.83 -22.77
C ALA A 77 3.18 -2.36 -21.49
N THR A 78 3.42 -1.06 -21.37
CA THR A 78 4.18 -0.45 -20.26
C THR A 78 3.28 0.34 -19.34
N LEU A 79 3.35 0.06 -18.04
CA LEU A 79 2.69 0.81 -16.97
C LEU A 79 3.72 1.64 -16.20
N VAL A 80 3.44 2.93 -16.01
CA VAL A 80 4.10 3.73 -14.98
C VAL A 80 3.24 3.77 -13.71
N LEU A 81 3.78 3.24 -12.61
CA LEU A 81 3.13 3.17 -11.31
C LEU A 81 3.73 4.21 -10.35
N GLY A 82 2.93 5.21 -9.99
CA GLY A 82 3.34 6.26 -9.06
C GLY A 82 2.74 6.15 -7.66
N TRP A 83 3.25 6.95 -6.73
CA TRP A 83 2.66 7.21 -5.41
C TRP A 83 3.09 8.58 -4.88
N GLY A 84 2.24 9.22 -4.07
CA GLY A 84 2.51 10.52 -3.48
C GLY A 84 2.78 11.63 -4.51
N SER A 85 3.83 12.43 -4.29
CA SER A 85 4.13 13.62 -5.08
C SER A 85 4.61 13.34 -6.51
N THR A 86 4.83 12.07 -6.89
CA THR A 86 5.20 11.72 -8.27
C THR A 86 4.02 11.78 -9.25
N TYR A 87 2.77 11.92 -8.76
CA TYR A 87 1.56 11.99 -9.60
C TYR A 87 1.65 13.05 -10.71
N GLY A 88 2.01 14.29 -10.33
CA GLY A 88 2.09 15.43 -11.25
C GLY A 88 3.13 15.22 -12.35
N PRO A 89 4.40 14.96 -12.00
CA PRO A 89 5.44 14.66 -12.98
C PRO A 89 5.13 13.47 -13.89
N ILE A 90 4.60 12.36 -13.35
CA ILE A 90 4.20 11.18 -14.13
C ILE A 90 3.11 11.55 -15.14
N THR A 91 2.04 12.22 -14.69
CA THR A 91 0.94 12.64 -15.57
C THR A 91 1.42 13.55 -16.70
N ALA A 92 2.33 14.48 -16.39
CA ALA A 92 2.90 15.38 -17.39
C ALA A 92 3.79 14.63 -18.42
N ALA A 93 4.58 13.65 -17.96
CA ALA A 93 5.42 12.82 -18.81
C ALA A 93 4.57 11.90 -19.71
N VAL A 94 3.58 11.20 -19.15
CA VAL A 94 2.64 10.33 -19.88
C VAL A 94 1.90 11.12 -20.95
N ARG A 95 1.38 12.31 -20.63
CA ARG A 95 0.71 13.17 -21.61
C ARG A 95 1.64 13.57 -22.76
N ARG A 96 2.91 13.86 -22.46
CA ARG A 96 3.91 14.21 -23.48
C ARG A 96 4.18 13.03 -24.42
N LEU A 97 4.40 11.84 -23.87
CA LEU A 97 4.65 10.62 -24.65
C LEU A 97 3.45 10.25 -25.53
N ARG A 98 2.24 10.25 -24.97
CA ARG A 98 1.02 10.03 -25.73
C ARG A 98 0.82 11.07 -26.85
N GLY A 99 1.15 12.33 -26.57
CA GLY A 99 1.14 13.39 -27.59
C GLY A 99 2.16 13.20 -28.71
N ALA A 100 3.21 12.41 -28.49
CA ALA A 100 4.20 12.01 -29.49
C ALA A 100 3.84 10.69 -30.22
N GLY A 101 2.73 10.03 -29.83
CA GLY A 101 2.25 8.79 -30.43
C GLY A 101 2.61 7.52 -29.66
N ASP A 102 3.25 7.61 -28.49
CA ASP A 102 3.62 6.45 -27.68
C ASP A 102 2.45 5.92 -26.85
N ALA A 103 2.37 4.58 -26.73
CA ALA A 103 1.41 3.91 -25.85
C ALA A 103 2.04 3.64 -24.47
N ILE A 104 1.50 4.28 -23.43
CA ILE A 104 1.91 4.07 -22.04
C ILE A 104 0.70 4.21 -21.12
N ALA A 105 0.55 3.29 -20.17
CA ALA A 105 -0.47 3.32 -19.13
C ALA A 105 0.06 4.02 -17.88
N GLN A 106 -0.81 4.68 -17.12
CA GLN A 106 -0.46 5.23 -15.81
C GLN A 106 -1.43 4.77 -14.72
N ALA A 107 -0.89 4.48 -13.55
CA ALA A 107 -1.69 4.27 -12.34
C ALA A 107 -1.01 4.89 -11.13
N HIS A 108 -1.79 5.23 -10.10
CA HIS A 108 -1.27 5.92 -8.92
C HIS A 108 -1.83 5.38 -7.61
N LEU A 109 -0.95 4.86 -6.76
CA LEU A 109 -1.33 4.31 -5.46
C LEU A 109 -1.59 5.42 -4.44
N ARG A 110 -2.73 5.32 -3.76
CA ARG A 110 -3.07 6.13 -2.57
C ARG A 110 -2.97 5.35 -1.27
N HIS A 111 -3.27 4.06 -1.31
CA HIS A 111 -3.23 3.15 -0.16
C HIS A 111 -2.06 2.18 -0.33
N LEU A 112 -1.16 2.13 0.65
CA LEU A 112 0.02 1.26 0.64
C LEU A 112 -0.12 0.05 1.57
N ASN A 113 -0.98 0.14 2.59
CA ASN A 113 -1.22 -0.96 3.51
C ASN A 113 -2.66 -0.92 4.09
N PRO A 114 -3.55 -1.82 3.65
CA PRO A 114 -3.32 -2.79 2.58
C PRO A 114 -3.21 -2.10 1.21
N PHE A 115 -2.59 -2.78 0.26
CA PHE A 115 -2.69 -2.39 -1.15
C PHE A 115 -4.10 -2.68 -1.69
N PRO A 116 -4.52 -2.00 -2.78
CA PRO A 116 -5.74 -2.36 -3.51
C PRO A 116 -5.79 -3.85 -3.88
N ARG A 117 -6.97 -4.47 -3.76
CA ARG A 117 -7.14 -5.91 -3.97
C ARG A 117 -6.81 -6.32 -5.40
N ASN A 118 -7.18 -5.48 -6.37
CA ASN A 118 -6.91 -5.70 -7.79
C ASN A 118 -5.45 -5.43 -8.22
N LEU A 119 -4.57 -4.97 -7.33
CA LEU A 119 -3.24 -4.50 -7.73
C LEU A 119 -2.41 -5.59 -8.43
N GLY A 120 -2.42 -6.81 -7.93
CA GLY A 120 -1.69 -7.93 -8.56
C GLY A 120 -2.19 -8.22 -9.98
N GLU A 121 -3.51 -8.24 -10.18
CA GLU A 121 -4.12 -8.44 -11.50
C GLU A 121 -3.83 -7.29 -12.45
N VAL A 122 -3.81 -6.06 -11.95
CA VAL A 122 -3.44 -4.87 -12.75
C VAL A 122 -2.01 -4.98 -13.23
N LEU A 123 -1.07 -5.27 -12.33
CA LEU A 123 0.36 -5.31 -12.65
C LEU A 123 0.69 -6.43 -13.65
N ALA A 124 0.04 -7.58 -13.53
CA ALA A 124 0.26 -8.74 -14.40
C ALA A 124 -0.23 -8.54 -15.86
N ARG A 125 -0.98 -7.48 -16.15
CA ARG A 125 -1.44 -7.15 -17.51
C ARG A 125 -0.39 -6.43 -18.36
N TYR A 126 0.67 -5.94 -17.73
CA TYR A 126 1.71 -5.16 -18.38
C TYR A 126 3.00 -5.95 -18.45
N ASP A 127 3.67 -5.89 -19.60
CA ASP A 127 4.96 -6.53 -19.81
C ASP A 127 6.03 -5.84 -18.97
N LYS A 128 5.88 -4.52 -18.75
CA LYS A 128 6.83 -3.71 -18.00
C LYS A 128 6.12 -2.78 -17.03
N VAL A 129 6.59 -2.73 -15.79
CA VAL A 129 6.14 -1.78 -14.78
C VAL A 129 7.31 -0.89 -14.38
N VAL A 130 7.21 0.42 -14.62
CA VAL A 130 8.20 1.40 -14.17
C VAL A 130 7.67 2.13 -12.93
N VAL A 131 8.50 2.26 -11.91
CA VAL A 131 8.16 2.90 -10.63
C VAL A 131 9.08 4.10 -10.41
N PRO A 132 8.66 5.31 -10.82
CA PRO A 132 9.39 6.54 -10.53
C PRO A 132 9.20 6.93 -9.06
N GLU A 133 10.29 7.00 -8.31
CA GLU A 133 10.23 7.34 -6.89
C GLU A 133 11.39 8.24 -6.43
N MET A 134 11.08 9.17 -5.52
CA MET A 134 12.07 10.10 -4.95
C MET A 134 12.72 9.53 -3.67
N ASN A 135 13.05 8.24 -3.73
CA ASN A 135 13.75 7.50 -2.71
C ASN A 135 14.56 6.38 -3.42
N LEU A 136 15.10 5.42 -2.67
CA LEU A 136 15.99 4.37 -3.19
C LEU A 136 15.27 3.08 -3.65
N GLY A 137 13.98 3.12 -4.01
CA GLY A 137 13.26 1.96 -4.54
C GLY A 137 12.35 1.24 -3.55
N GLN A 138 11.81 1.96 -2.55
CA GLN A 138 10.99 1.38 -1.49
C GLN A 138 9.70 0.76 -2.03
N LEU A 139 8.98 1.47 -2.91
CA LEU A 139 7.73 0.94 -3.47
C LEU A 139 8.03 -0.23 -4.40
N ALA A 140 9.00 -0.09 -5.30
CA ALA A 140 9.38 -1.17 -6.22
C ALA A 140 9.76 -2.47 -5.46
N THR A 141 10.46 -2.34 -4.33
CA THR A 141 10.79 -3.49 -3.47
C THR A 141 9.53 -4.19 -2.94
N LEU A 142 8.55 -3.43 -2.44
CA LEU A 142 7.29 -3.99 -1.94
C LEU A 142 6.48 -4.66 -3.05
N ILE A 143 6.41 -4.03 -4.23
CA ILE A 143 5.70 -4.57 -5.39
C ILE A 143 6.32 -5.90 -5.84
N ARG A 144 7.65 -5.95 -5.99
CA ARG A 144 8.39 -7.18 -6.33
C ARG A 144 8.18 -8.27 -5.30
N ALA A 145 8.32 -7.94 -4.02
CA ALA A 145 8.19 -8.90 -2.92
C ALA A 145 6.78 -9.50 -2.82
N LYS A 146 5.74 -8.72 -3.13
CA LYS A 146 4.34 -9.16 -2.98
C LYS A 146 3.75 -9.81 -4.24
N TYR A 147 4.10 -9.30 -5.43
CA TYR A 147 3.44 -9.69 -6.68
C TYR A 147 4.33 -10.39 -7.69
N LEU A 148 5.65 -10.52 -7.42
CA LEU A 148 6.62 -11.17 -8.33
C LEU A 148 6.64 -10.60 -9.75
N VAL A 149 6.35 -9.29 -9.88
CA VAL A 149 6.40 -8.54 -11.13
C VAL A 149 7.77 -7.89 -11.27
N ASP A 150 8.30 -7.81 -12.49
CA ASP A 150 9.52 -7.05 -12.75
C ASP A 150 9.25 -5.53 -12.76
N ALA A 151 9.21 -4.95 -11.55
CA ALA A 151 9.01 -3.52 -11.36
C ALA A 151 10.33 -2.75 -11.41
N HIS A 152 10.61 -2.08 -12.52
CA HIS A 152 11.82 -1.29 -12.75
C HIS A 152 11.77 0.03 -11.98
N SER A 153 12.74 0.25 -11.09
CA SER A 153 12.85 1.51 -10.34
C SER A 153 13.47 2.62 -11.20
N TYR A 154 12.86 3.80 -11.18
CA TYR A 154 13.49 5.04 -11.66
C TYR A 154 13.61 6.03 -10.49
N ASN A 155 14.82 6.17 -9.95
CA ASN A 155 15.02 6.81 -8.66
C ASN A 155 15.71 8.18 -8.78
N GLN A 156 15.21 9.18 -8.04
CA GLN A 156 15.88 10.48 -7.91
C GLN A 156 15.90 10.96 -6.45
N VAL A 157 17.09 11.11 -5.87
CA VAL A 157 17.28 11.44 -4.44
C VAL A 157 18.12 12.71 -4.24
N ASN A 158 17.90 13.72 -5.09
CA ASN A 158 18.61 15.01 -5.05
C ASN A 158 17.81 16.13 -4.36
N GLY A 159 16.72 15.80 -3.66
CA GLY A 159 15.85 16.77 -2.98
C GLY A 159 14.94 17.58 -3.91
N MET A 160 14.89 17.26 -5.20
CA MET A 160 14.05 17.96 -6.19
C MET A 160 12.99 17.02 -6.77
N PRO A 161 11.81 17.55 -7.14
CA PRO A 161 10.83 16.82 -7.93
C PRO A 161 11.38 16.36 -9.28
N PHE A 162 10.79 15.29 -9.84
CA PHE A 162 11.05 14.92 -11.23
C PHE A 162 10.65 16.05 -12.18
N LYS A 163 11.52 16.34 -13.15
CA LYS A 163 11.16 17.15 -14.30
C LYS A 163 10.39 16.27 -15.29
N ALA A 164 9.27 16.76 -15.80
CA ALA A 164 8.41 16.00 -16.71
C ALA A 164 9.15 15.54 -17.98
N GLU A 165 10.05 16.36 -18.52
CA GLU A 165 10.86 16.01 -19.70
C GLU A 165 11.84 14.88 -19.42
N GLN A 166 12.61 14.99 -18.33
CA GLN A 166 13.54 13.95 -17.91
C GLN A 166 12.83 12.61 -17.67
N LEU A 167 11.67 12.65 -17.00
CA LEU A 167 10.88 11.46 -16.75
C LEU A 167 10.29 10.89 -18.05
N ALA A 168 9.85 11.73 -18.98
CA ALA A 168 9.37 11.28 -20.28
C ALA A 168 10.47 10.55 -21.07
N THR A 169 11.71 11.06 -21.07
CA THR A 169 12.84 10.37 -21.71
C THR A 169 13.08 8.98 -21.11
N ALA A 170 13.14 8.89 -19.78
CA ALA A 170 13.35 7.61 -19.10
C ALA A 170 12.21 6.60 -19.35
N LEU A 171 10.96 7.09 -19.38
CA LEU A 171 9.81 6.25 -19.71
C LEU A 171 9.80 5.83 -21.19
N LYS A 172 10.30 6.67 -22.11
CA LYS A 172 10.42 6.32 -23.53
C LYS A 172 11.45 5.22 -23.74
N GLU A 173 12.62 5.32 -23.10
CA GLU A 173 13.63 4.26 -23.10
C GLU A 173 13.03 2.93 -22.61
N ALA A 174 12.23 2.98 -21.54
CA ALA A 174 11.54 1.79 -21.05
C ALA A 174 10.45 1.24 -22.00
N ILE A 175 9.86 2.06 -22.89
CA ILE A 175 8.90 1.57 -23.90
C ILE A 175 9.64 0.86 -25.05
N ASP A 176 10.83 1.35 -25.41
CA ASP A 176 11.58 0.89 -26.59
C ASP A 176 12.48 -0.33 -26.31
N ASP A 177 12.83 -0.58 -25.04
CA ASP A 177 13.56 -1.76 -24.53
C ASP A 177 12.74 -3.05 -24.56
#